data_AF-A0A7S3MH61-F1
#
_entry.id   AF-A0A7S3MH61-F1
#
_cell.length_a   1.000
_cell.length_b   1.000
_cell.length_c   1.000
_cell.angle_alpha   90.00
_cell.angle_beta   90.00
_cell.angle_gamma   90.00
#
_symmetry.space_group_name_H-M   'P 1'
#
loop_
_entity.id
_entity.type
_entity.pdbx_description
1 polymer ?
#
loop_
_entity_poly.entity_id
_entity_poly.type
_entity_poly.pdbx_seq_one_letter_code
_entity_poly.pdbx_strand_id
1 'polypeptide(L)'
;VVQAGQVVAEEYLMKEVDLPAMEIVGFEGLWGTLIMVLIVYPLLWVIPGDDGGHLENPIDTIALLENNRTLLCVVLLFLFSCGTFNATGIAVTSHLSSIHRMMLDLSRTVMIWGFGLVVHYYFDPNSAFGEVWTPYSYLQLIGFAILVVGQTIYGEILKVPGLKYPSGPLPMPSPAMSLHAFASPLPRER
;
A
#
# COMPACT_ATOMS: atom_id res chain seq x y z
N VAL A 1 7.52 -2.75 -9.73
CA VAL A 1 7.46 -4.14 -10.26
C VAL A 1 7.36 -5.16 -9.14
N VAL A 2 8.27 -5.16 -8.16
CA VAL A 2 8.24 -6.13 -7.03
C VAL A 2 6.92 -6.10 -6.26
N GLN A 3 6.44 -4.91 -5.84
CA GLN A 3 5.17 -4.78 -5.13
C GLN A 3 3.95 -5.25 -5.94
N ALA A 4 3.92 -4.95 -7.24
CA ALA A 4 2.85 -5.45 -8.11
C ALA A 4 2.87 -6.98 -8.21
N GLY A 5 4.07 -7.58 -8.29
CA GLY A 5 4.25 -9.03 -8.23
C GLY A 5 3.76 -9.63 -6.92
N GLN A 6 4.09 -9.01 -5.78
CA GLN A 6 3.61 -9.43 -4.46
C GLN A 6 2.08 -9.43 -4.41
N VAL A 7 1.43 -8.33 -4.80
CA VAL A 7 -0.02 -8.19 -4.68
C VAL A 7 -0.76 -9.16 -5.62
N VAL A 8 -0.19 -9.49 -6.78
CA VAL A 8 -0.71 -10.53 -7.68
C VAL A 8 -0.49 -11.93 -7.10
N ALA A 9 0.66 -12.20 -6.49
CA ALA A 9 0.94 -13.47 -5.83
C ALA A 9 0.02 -13.70 -4.62
N GLU A 10 -0.23 -12.66 -3.81
CA GLU A 10 -1.21 -12.71 -2.71
C GLU A 10 -2.61 -13.02 -3.23
N GLU A 11 -3.05 -12.34 -4.29
CA GLU A 11 -4.35 -12.63 -4.91
C GLU A 11 -4.43 -14.08 -5.40
N TYR A 12 -3.37 -14.60 -6.02
CA TYR A 12 -3.28 -16.01 -6.42
C TYR A 12 -3.39 -16.96 -5.23
N LEU A 13 -2.66 -16.71 -4.14
CA LEU A 13 -2.72 -17.54 -2.93
C LEU A 13 -4.12 -17.55 -2.30
N MET A 14 -4.83 -16.42 -2.34
CA MET A 14 -6.20 -16.34 -1.80
C MET A 14 -7.24 -16.97 -2.71
N LYS A 15 -7.14 -16.78 -4.04
CA LYS A 15 -8.20 -17.18 -4.97
C LYS A 15 -8.02 -18.57 -5.58
N GLU A 16 -6.77 -18.99 -5.81
CA GLU A 16 -6.46 -20.28 -6.46
C GLU A 16 -6.06 -21.35 -5.44
N VAL A 17 -5.39 -20.95 -4.35
CA VAL A 17 -4.95 -21.87 -3.28
C VAL A 17 -5.92 -21.88 -2.09
N ASP A 18 -6.94 -21.00 -2.10
CA ASP A 18 -7.99 -20.87 -1.07
C ASP A 18 -7.43 -20.67 0.36
N LEU A 19 -6.32 -19.92 0.47
CA LEU A 19 -5.73 -19.61 1.75
C LEU A 19 -6.40 -18.40 2.41
N PRO A 20 -6.70 -18.45 3.73
CA PRO A 20 -7.27 -17.32 4.44
C PRO A 20 -6.37 -16.08 4.39
N ALA A 21 -6.94 -14.94 3.97
CA ALA A 21 -6.24 -13.67 3.82
C ALA A 21 -5.45 -13.24 5.08
N MET A 22 -6.05 -13.40 6.25
CA MET A 22 -5.43 -13.05 7.53
C MET A 22 -4.24 -13.96 7.89
N GLU A 23 -4.22 -15.20 7.40
CA GLU A 23 -3.12 -16.14 7.63
C GLU A 23 -1.92 -15.78 6.74
N ILE A 24 -2.16 -15.41 5.48
CA ILE A 24 -1.12 -14.96 4.54
C ILE A 24 -0.36 -13.75 5.09
N VAL A 25 -1.08 -12.70 5.51
CA VAL A 25 -0.44 -11.49 6.09
C VAL A 25 0.27 -11.80 7.42
N GLY A 26 -0.24 -12.77 8.18
CA GLY A 26 0.41 -13.25 9.41
C GLY A 26 1.77 -13.91 9.12
N PHE A 27 1.83 -14.78 8.10
CA PHE A 27 3.09 -15.39 7.68
C PHE A 27 4.06 -14.38 7.08
N GLU A 28 3.58 -13.41 6.30
CA GLU A 28 4.41 -12.32 5.78
C GLU A 28 5.05 -11.52 6.93
N GLY A 29 4.26 -11.14 7.94
CA GLY A 29 4.76 -10.43 9.13
C GLY A 29 5.75 -11.27 9.93
N LEU A 30 5.49 -12.57 10.11
CA LEU A 30 6.39 -13.48 10.81
C LEU A 30 7.74 -13.62 10.09
N TRP A 31 7.72 -13.94 8.79
CA TRP A 31 8.94 -14.10 8.01
C TRP A 31 9.71 -12.77 7.86
N GLY A 32 9.00 -11.66 7.67
CA GLY A 32 9.61 -10.33 7.65
C GLY A 32 10.31 -10.00 8.97
N THR A 33 9.69 -10.33 10.11
CA THR A 33 10.28 -10.13 11.44
C THR A 33 11.50 -11.03 11.64
N LEU A 34 11.42 -12.31 11.25
CA LEU A 34 12.55 -13.24 11.36
C LEU A 34 13.73 -12.79 10.51
N ILE A 35 13.50 -12.35 9.27
CA ILE A 35 14.56 -11.84 8.39
C ILE A 35 15.16 -10.56 8.99
N MET A 36 14.33 -9.66 9.52
CA MET A 36 14.82 -8.44 10.17
C MET A 36 15.72 -8.74 11.36
N VAL A 37 15.28 -9.60 12.28
CA VAL A 37 16.02 -9.91 13.52
C VAL A 37 17.24 -10.78 13.27
N LEU A 38 17.16 -11.77 12.38
CA LEU A 38 18.23 -12.75 12.19
C LEU A 38 19.26 -12.37 11.13
N ILE A 39 18.90 -11.50 10.18
CA ILE A 39 19.75 -11.16 9.05
C ILE A 39 20.05 -9.66 9.02
N VAL A 40 19.03 -8.81 8.99
CA VAL A 40 19.21 -7.37 8.76
C VAL A 40 19.88 -6.71 9.97
N TYR A 41 19.34 -6.87 11.17
CA TYR A 41 19.90 -6.26 12.39
C TYR A 41 21.36 -6.69 12.65
N PRO A 42 21.72 -7.98 12.58
CA PRO A 42 23.12 -8.40 12.73
C PRO A 42 24.04 -7.83 11.66
N LEU A 43 23.56 -7.69 10.41
CA LEU A 43 24.33 -7.08 9.34
C LEU A 43 24.58 -5.59 9.61
N LEU A 44 23.55 -4.85 10.03
CA LEU A 44 23.65 -3.43 10.37
C LEU A 44 24.52 -3.17 11.61
N TRP A 45 24.56 -4.13 12.53
CA TRP A 45 25.50 -4.10 13.65
C TRP A 45 26.96 -4.24 13.19
N VAL A 46 27.28 -5.07 12.21
CA VAL A 46 28.69 -5.27 11.79
C VAL A 46 29.23 -4.09 10.97
N ILE A 47 28.36 -3.37 10.28
CA ILE A 47 28.75 -2.23 9.44
C ILE A 47 29.07 -1.03 10.35
N PRO A 48 30.26 -0.42 10.23
CA PRO A 48 30.60 0.76 11.02
C PRO A 48 29.73 1.95 10.63
N GLY A 49 29.27 2.70 11.62
CA GLY A 49 28.41 3.88 11.44
C GLY A 49 28.43 4.82 12.64
N ASP A 50 27.58 5.83 12.56
CA ASP A 50 27.56 6.96 13.52
C ASP A 50 26.87 6.62 14.85
N ASP A 51 26.17 5.48 14.93
CA ASP A 51 25.36 5.10 16.08
C ASP A 51 26.11 4.13 17.01
N GLY A 52 26.99 4.67 17.85
CA GLY A 52 27.79 3.89 18.79
C GLY A 52 28.84 3.00 18.12
N GLY A 53 29.30 3.37 16.92
CA GLY A 53 30.29 2.62 16.14
C GLY A 53 29.68 1.60 15.18
N HIS A 54 28.36 1.51 15.12
CA HIS A 54 27.60 0.65 14.21
C HIS A 54 26.64 1.50 13.37
N LEU A 55 26.12 0.95 12.27
CA LEU A 55 25.15 1.64 11.43
C LEU A 55 23.77 1.73 12.11
N GLU A 56 23.39 0.71 12.87
CA GLU A 56 22.20 0.72 13.72
C GLU A 56 22.47 -0.05 15.02
N ASN A 57 22.18 0.59 16.16
CA ASN A 57 22.32 -0.03 17.47
C ASN A 57 20.94 -0.36 18.08
N PRO A 58 20.47 -1.62 17.95
CA PRO A 58 19.16 -2.01 18.49
C PRO A 58 19.13 -1.97 20.03
N ILE A 59 20.27 -2.13 20.71
CA ILE A 59 20.35 -2.09 22.18
C ILE A 59 20.10 -0.66 22.66
N ASP A 60 20.73 0.33 22.01
CA ASP A 60 20.51 1.74 22.32
C ASP A 60 19.09 2.18 21.97
N THR A 61 18.57 1.70 20.83
CA THR A 61 17.17 1.94 20.42
C THR A 61 16.17 1.45 21.48
N ILE A 62 16.39 0.27 22.06
CA ILE A 62 15.55 -0.26 23.14
C ILE A 62 15.66 0.62 24.39
N ALA A 63 16.87 1.03 24.78
CA ALA A 63 17.07 1.92 25.92
C ALA A 63 16.37 3.28 25.73
N LEU A 64 16.39 3.82 24.50
CA LEU A 64 15.68 5.05 24.15
C LEU A 64 14.15 4.91 24.28
N LEU A 65 13.61 3.77 23.82
CA LEU A 65 12.19 3.43 23.93
C LEU A 65 11.74 3.28 25.38
N GLU A 66 12.55 2.66 26.24
CA GLU A 66 12.24 2.49 27.66
C GLU A 66 12.23 3.82 28.42
N ASN A 67 13.15 4.73 28.06
CA ASN A 67 13.29 6.00 28.76
C ASN A 67 12.27 7.06 28.30
N ASN A 68 11.80 7.01 27.05
CA ASN A 68 10.91 8.02 26.49
C ASN A 68 9.49 7.47 26.20
N ARG A 69 8.56 7.71 27.14
CA ARG A 69 7.16 7.26 27.03
C ARG A 69 6.42 7.87 25.84
N THR A 70 6.74 9.11 25.46
CA THR A 70 6.11 9.76 24.30
C THR A 70 6.54 9.06 23.02
N LEU A 71 7.83 8.76 22.88
CA LEU A 71 8.36 8.02 21.73
C LEU A 71 7.75 6.62 21.66
N LEU A 72 7.69 5.90 22.78
CA LEU A 72 7.07 4.58 22.86
C LEU A 72 5.61 4.61 22.38
N CYS A 73 4.83 5.60 22.81
CA CYS A 73 3.44 5.74 22.38
C CYS A 73 3.34 5.97 20.86
N VAL A 74 4.17 6.84 20.30
CA VAL A 74 4.21 7.10 18.84
C VAL A 74 4.59 5.85 18.07
N VAL A 75 5.59 5.08 18.53
CA VAL A 75 6.00 3.83 17.88
C VAL A 75 4.89 2.78 17.93
N LEU A 76 4.21 2.61 19.07
CA LEU A 76 3.09 1.67 19.18
C LEU A 76 1.91 2.07 18.27
N LEU A 77 1.58 3.35 18.21
CA LEU A 77 0.55 3.87 17.29
C LEU A 77 0.94 3.62 15.83
N PHE A 78 2.21 3.83 15.49
CA PHE A 78 2.74 3.56 14.16
C PHE A 78 2.65 2.07 13.81
N LEU A 79 3.06 1.17 14.71
CA LEU A 79 2.95 -0.28 14.51
C LEU A 79 1.49 -0.72 14.33
N PHE A 80 0.58 -0.19 15.14
CA PHE A 80 -0.85 -0.46 15.00
C PHE A 80 -1.39 0.04 13.65
N SER A 81 -0.99 1.24 13.24
CA SER A 81 -1.36 1.81 11.93
C SER A 81 -0.84 0.96 10.78
N CYS A 82 0.40 0.47 10.85
CA CYS A 82 0.99 -0.39 9.82
C CYS A 82 0.30 -1.76 9.78
N GLY A 83 0.01 -2.35 10.93
CA GLY A 83 -0.70 -3.63 11.02
C GLY A 83 -2.12 -3.54 10.44
N THR A 84 -2.87 -2.51 10.82
CA THR A 84 -4.22 -2.27 10.29
C THR A 84 -4.20 -1.93 8.80
N PHE A 85 -3.20 -1.17 8.33
CA PHE A 85 -3.01 -0.91 6.90
C PHE A 85 -2.80 -2.21 6.10
N ASN A 86 -1.92 -3.10 6.57
CA ASN A 86 -1.66 -4.38 5.89
C ASN A 86 -2.87 -5.33 5.95
N ALA A 87 -3.56 -5.41 7.11
CA ALA A 87 -4.76 -6.23 7.27
C ALA A 87 -5.92 -5.76 6.39
N THR A 88 -6.15 -4.45 6.29
CA THR A 88 -7.18 -3.90 5.39
C THR A 88 -6.77 -4.05 3.93
N GLY A 89 -5.49 -3.88 3.60
CA GLY A 89 -4.96 -4.10 2.26
C GLY A 89 -5.21 -5.53 1.75
N ILE A 90 -4.88 -6.55 2.54
CA ILE A 90 -5.12 -7.95 2.15
C ILE A 90 -6.63 -8.26 2.09
N ALA A 91 -7.44 -7.69 2.98
CA ALA A 91 -8.89 -7.86 2.95
C ALA A 91 -9.53 -7.28 1.68
N VAL A 92 -9.05 -6.13 1.20
CA VAL A 92 -9.50 -5.54 -0.08
C VAL A 92 -9.16 -6.46 -1.25
N THR A 93 -7.94 -7.00 -1.30
CA THR A 93 -7.55 -7.94 -2.37
C THR A 93 -8.37 -9.24 -2.32
N SER A 94 -8.70 -9.72 -1.12
CA SER A 94 -9.52 -10.93 -0.91
C SER A 94 -10.95 -10.75 -1.43
N HIS A 95 -11.61 -9.63 -1.09
CA HIS A 95 -13.01 -9.38 -1.46
C HIS A 95 -13.19 -8.79 -2.86
N LEU A 96 -12.18 -8.08 -3.39
CA LEU A 96 -12.21 -7.45 -4.70
C LEU A 96 -11.14 -8.05 -5.62
N SER A 97 -10.06 -7.31 -5.88
CA SER A 97 -8.93 -7.75 -6.69
C SER A 97 -7.67 -6.95 -6.38
N SER A 98 -6.52 -7.44 -6.85
CA SER A 98 -5.24 -6.72 -6.80
C SER A 98 -5.32 -5.32 -7.39
N ILE A 99 -6.09 -5.14 -8.46
CA ILE A 99 -6.22 -3.85 -9.16
C ILE A 99 -6.94 -2.84 -8.28
N HIS A 100 -8.01 -3.24 -7.57
CA HIS A 100 -8.72 -2.35 -6.66
C HIS A 100 -7.83 -1.92 -5.49
N ARG A 101 -7.02 -2.84 -4.93
CA ARG A 101 -6.01 -2.47 -3.93
C ARG A 101 -5.02 -1.45 -4.47
N MET A 102 -4.50 -1.67 -5.68
CA MET A 102 -3.58 -0.73 -6.31
C MET A 102 -4.23 0.64 -6.56
N MET A 103 -5.52 0.70 -6.91
CA MET A 103 -6.24 1.97 -7.03
C MET A 103 -6.34 2.73 -5.71
N LEU A 104 -6.63 2.03 -4.61
CA LEU A 104 -6.63 2.64 -3.27
C LEU A 104 -5.23 3.10 -2.86
N ASP A 105 -4.19 2.33 -3.19
CA ASP A 105 -2.81 2.74 -2.88
C ASP A 105 -2.39 4.00 -3.65
N LEU A 106 -2.80 4.13 -4.91
CA LEU A 106 -2.55 5.34 -5.71
C LEU A 106 -3.32 6.56 -5.17
N SER A 107 -4.54 6.38 -4.67
CA SER A 107 -5.36 7.49 -4.14
C SER A 107 -4.78 8.09 -2.85
N ARG A 108 -4.00 7.31 -2.08
CA ARG A 108 -3.29 7.78 -0.88
C ARG A 108 -2.44 9.02 -1.16
N THR A 109 -1.78 9.06 -2.31
CA THR A 109 -0.90 10.20 -2.68
C THR A 109 -1.67 11.52 -2.75
N VAL A 110 -2.90 11.48 -3.28
CA VAL A 110 -3.81 12.64 -3.31
C VAL A 110 -4.19 13.08 -1.90
N MET A 111 -4.49 12.12 -1.03
CA MET A 111 -4.86 12.39 0.36
C MET A 111 -3.72 13.03 1.15
N ILE A 112 -2.50 12.50 1.01
CA ILE A 112 -1.30 13.04 1.67
C ILE A 112 -1.03 14.47 1.20
N TRP A 113 -1.10 14.70 -0.12
CA TRP A 113 -0.94 16.04 -0.69
C TRP A 113 -1.98 17.03 -0.17
N GLY A 114 -3.26 16.63 -0.17
CA GLY A 114 -4.34 17.45 0.37
C GLY A 114 -4.16 17.76 1.85
N PHE A 115 -3.73 16.78 2.64
CA PHE A 115 -3.39 16.98 4.05
C PHE A 115 -2.21 17.95 4.23
N GLY A 116 -1.17 17.86 3.40
CA GLY A 116 -0.03 18.78 3.41
C GLY A 116 -0.46 20.24 3.18
N LEU A 117 -1.33 20.50 2.20
CA LEU A 117 -1.91 21.83 1.99
C LEU A 117 -2.71 22.30 3.20
N VAL A 118 -3.53 21.42 3.78
CA VAL A 118 -4.34 21.76 4.96
C VAL A 118 -3.45 22.12 6.16
N VAL A 119 -2.38 21.36 6.39
CA VAL A 119 -1.42 21.64 7.47
C VAL A 119 -0.80 23.02 7.27
N HIS A 120 -0.32 23.33 6.07
CA HIS A 120 0.32 24.62 5.79
C HIS A 120 -0.63 25.81 5.95
N TYR A 121 -1.86 25.73 5.46
CA TYR A 121 -2.77 26.88 5.46
C TYR A 121 -3.63 27.03 6.72
N TYR A 122 -3.90 25.95 7.46
CA TYR A 122 -4.84 25.97 8.59
C TYR A 122 -4.23 25.63 9.95
N PHE A 123 -3.17 24.83 10.01
CA PHE A 123 -2.63 24.35 11.28
C PHE A 123 -1.31 25.04 11.66
N ASP A 124 -0.32 24.99 10.78
CA ASP A 124 1.00 25.57 11.02
C ASP A 124 1.69 25.95 9.69
N PRO A 125 1.67 27.24 9.32
CA PRO A 125 2.31 27.74 8.11
C PRO A 125 3.84 27.57 8.07
N ASN A 126 4.48 27.42 9.22
CA ASN A 126 5.95 27.28 9.32
C ASN A 126 6.39 25.83 9.48
N SER A 127 5.44 24.89 9.52
CA SER A 127 5.74 23.47 9.62
C SER A 127 6.46 22.95 8.38
N ALA A 128 7.53 22.20 8.60
CA ALA A 128 8.26 21.49 7.54
C ALA A 128 7.41 20.38 6.87
N PHE A 129 6.27 20.02 7.46
CA PHE A 129 5.36 18.98 6.96
C PHE A 129 4.22 19.53 6.09
N GLY A 130 4.05 20.86 6.05
CA GLY A 130 3.06 21.51 5.22
C GLY A 130 3.55 21.67 3.78
N GLU A 131 2.64 21.51 2.81
CA GLU A 131 2.93 21.77 1.40
C GLU A 131 2.39 23.15 1.01
N VAL A 132 3.23 23.97 0.38
CA VAL A 132 2.86 25.32 -0.09
C VAL A 132 2.27 25.19 -1.48
N TRP A 133 1.21 25.96 -1.77
CA TRP A 133 0.70 26.05 -3.13
C TRP A 133 1.70 26.77 -4.05
N THR A 134 2.19 26.08 -5.07
CA THR A 134 3.11 26.63 -6.07
C THR A 134 2.47 26.63 -7.46
N PRO A 135 3.04 27.34 -8.47
CA PRO A 135 2.56 27.23 -9.85
C PRO A 135 2.59 25.79 -10.40
N TYR A 136 3.45 24.92 -9.89
CA TYR A 136 3.49 23.50 -10.27
C TYR A 136 2.38 22.66 -9.61
N SER A 137 1.73 23.17 -8.55
CA SER A 137 0.60 22.49 -7.90
C SER A 137 -0.61 22.34 -8.83
N TYR A 138 -0.74 23.19 -9.86
CA TYR A 138 -1.73 23.00 -10.92
C TYR A 138 -1.47 21.72 -11.73
N LEU A 139 -0.20 21.40 -12.01
CA LEU A 139 0.17 20.17 -12.71
C LEU A 139 -0.12 18.92 -11.84
N GLN A 140 0.19 19.00 -10.54
CA GLN A 140 -0.16 17.95 -9.58
C GLN A 140 -1.67 17.71 -9.53
N LEU A 141 -2.46 18.79 -9.44
CA LEU A 141 -3.93 18.70 -9.41
C LEU A 141 -4.50 18.06 -10.68
N ILE A 142 -3.97 18.42 -11.86
CA ILE A 142 -4.34 17.77 -13.13
C ILE A 142 -4.00 16.28 -13.10
N GLY A 143 -2.81 15.91 -12.60
CA GLY A 143 -2.42 14.51 -12.43
C GLY A 143 -3.39 13.73 -11.54
N PHE A 144 -3.80 14.31 -10.41
CA PHE A 144 -4.79 13.72 -9.52
C PHE A 144 -6.18 13.61 -10.15
N ALA A 145 -6.61 14.63 -10.90
CA ALA A 145 -7.87 14.58 -11.64
C ALA A 145 -7.88 13.44 -12.67
N ILE A 146 -6.79 13.27 -13.43
CA ILE A 146 -6.63 12.17 -14.38
C ILE A 146 -6.68 10.81 -13.65
N LEU A 147 -6.00 10.68 -12.51
CA LEU A 147 -6.03 9.46 -11.70
C LEU A 147 -7.45 9.12 -11.23
N VAL A 148 -8.17 10.07 -10.63
CA VAL A 148 -9.54 9.86 -10.14
C VAL A 148 -10.49 9.52 -11.29
N VAL A 149 -10.42 10.26 -12.40
CA VAL A 149 -11.24 9.98 -13.59
C VAL A 149 -10.93 8.57 -14.12
N GLY A 150 -9.66 8.21 -14.26
CA GLY A 150 -9.26 6.87 -14.70
C GLY A 150 -9.82 5.75 -13.80
N GLN A 151 -9.79 5.96 -12.47
CA GLN A 151 -10.38 5.02 -11.51
C GLN A 151 -11.90 4.91 -11.66
N THR A 152 -12.61 6.03 -11.84
CA THR A 152 -14.08 6.01 -12.03
C THR A 152 -14.52 5.37 -13.35
N ILE A 153 -13.71 5.49 -14.40
CA ILE A 153 -13.96 4.81 -15.68
C ILE A 153 -13.73 3.30 -15.53
N TYR A 154 -12.66 2.91 -14.85
CA TYR A 154 -12.36 1.50 -14.59
C TYR A 154 -13.42 0.82 -13.71
N GLY A 155 -13.88 1.51 -12.66
CA GLY A 155 -14.98 1.04 -11.81
C GLY A 155 -16.37 1.13 -12.47
N GLU A 156 -16.45 1.49 -13.76
CA GLU A 156 -17.68 1.68 -14.54
C GLU A 156 -18.69 2.68 -13.96
N ILE A 157 -18.25 3.52 -13.01
CA ILE A 157 -19.04 4.60 -12.42
C ILE A 157 -19.29 5.67 -13.49
N LEU A 158 -18.27 5.97 -14.30
CA LEU A 158 -18.34 6.90 -15.42
C LEU A 158 -18.27 6.14 -16.75
N LYS A 159 -19.39 6.10 -17.48
CA LYS A 159 -19.48 5.48 -18.81
C LYS A 159 -19.17 6.52 -19.89
N VAL A 160 -18.04 6.36 -20.56
CA VAL A 160 -17.59 7.20 -21.65
C VAL A 160 -18.16 6.65 -22.97
N PRO A 161 -18.81 7.49 -23.79
CA PRO A 161 -19.34 7.05 -25.07
C PRO A 161 -18.20 6.56 -25.99
N GLY A 162 -18.31 5.33 -26.48
CA GLY A 162 -17.32 4.70 -27.38
C GLY A 162 -16.50 3.55 -26.77
N LEU A 163 -16.55 3.35 -25.45
CA LEU A 163 -15.92 2.19 -24.80
C LEU A 163 -16.91 1.02 -24.67
N LYS A 164 -16.43 -0.22 -24.92
CA LYS A 164 -17.19 -1.44 -24.68
C LYS A 164 -17.09 -1.77 -23.18
N TYR A 165 -18.22 -1.79 -22.50
CA TYR A 165 -18.33 -2.19 -21.10
C TYR A 165 -18.89 -3.61 -21.02
N PRO A 166 -18.30 -4.53 -20.22
CA PRO A 166 -18.85 -5.86 -20.02
C PRO A 166 -20.29 -5.78 -19.50
N SER A 167 -21.20 -6.46 -20.19
CA SER A 167 -22.62 -6.51 -19.86
C SER A 167 -22.91 -7.68 -18.92
N GLY A 168 -22.71 -7.47 -17.62
CA GLY A 168 -23.06 -8.42 -16.56
C GLY A 168 -22.32 -8.13 -15.25
N PRO A 169 -22.74 -8.67 -14.10
CA PRO A 169 -21.89 -8.71 -12.92
C PRO A 169 -20.57 -9.37 -13.33
N LEU A 170 -19.42 -8.77 -12.96
CA LEU A 170 -18.13 -9.42 -13.15
C LEU A 170 -18.25 -10.86 -12.60
N PRO A 171 -17.91 -11.90 -13.38
CA PRO A 171 -17.97 -13.25 -12.86
C PRO A 171 -17.12 -13.30 -11.59
N MET A 172 -17.77 -13.56 -10.45
CA MET A 172 -17.06 -13.94 -9.23
C MET A 172 -16.12 -15.07 -9.63
N PRO A 173 -14.81 -14.99 -9.34
CA PRO A 173 -13.88 -16.07 -9.67
C PRO A 173 -14.43 -17.33 -9.01
N SER A 174 -14.91 -18.29 -9.80
CA SER A 174 -15.15 -19.62 -9.28
C SER A 174 -13.78 -20.26 -9.06
N PRO A 175 -13.62 -21.10 -8.03
CA PRO A 175 -12.34 -21.70 -7.65
C PRO A 175 -11.75 -22.69 -8.68
N ALA A 176 -12.20 -22.64 -9.94
CA ALA A 176 -11.80 -23.54 -11.01
C ALA A 176 -11.40 -22.81 -12.31
N MET A 177 -11.15 -21.50 -12.30
CA MET A 177 -10.79 -20.74 -13.51
C MET A 177 -9.28 -20.58 -13.71
N SER A 178 -8.61 -21.74 -13.77
CA SER A 178 -7.44 -22.11 -14.58
C SER A 178 -6.92 -21.01 -15.52
N LEU A 179 -5.63 -20.66 -15.36
CA LEU A 179 -4.54 -20.25 -16.29
C LEU A 179 -4.84 -19.45 -17.58
N HIS A 180 -6.03 -19.55 -18.15
CA HIS A 180 -6.57 -18.76 -19.26
C HIS A 180 -6.96 -17.32 -18.87
N ALA A 181 -7.04 -16.97 -17.59
CA ALA A 181 -7.45 -15.62 -17.13
C ALA A 181 -6.41 -14.50 -17.37
N PHE A 182 -5.18 -14.84 -17.79
CA PHE A 182 -4.24 -13.85 -18.33
C PHE A 182 -4.60 -13.41 -19.76
N ALA A 183 -5.57 -14.06 -20.41
CA ALA A 183 -6.15 -13.54 -21.63
C ALA A 183 -7.18 -12.45 -21.29
N SER A 184 -7.14 -11.35 -22.04
CA SER A 184 -8.09 -10.25 -21.93
C SER A 184 -9.52 -10.76 -21.79
N PRO A 185 -10.36 -10.18 -20.92
CA PRO A 185 -11.78 -10.53 -20.80
C PRO A 185 -12.60 -10.16 -22.06
N LEU A 186 -11.95 -9.63 -23.11
CA LEU A 186 -12.57 -9.37 -24.40
C LEU A 186 -12.76 -10.70 -25.15
N PRO A 187 -13.96 -10.95 -25.71
CA PRO A 187 -14.16 -12.01 -26.67
C PRO A 187 -13.14 -11.82 -27.82
N ARG A 188 -12.34 -12.84 -28.10
CA ARG A 188 -11.56 -12.87 -29.34
C ARG A 188 -12.57 -12.88 -30.48
N GLU A 189 -12.71 -11.76 -31.17
CA GLU A 189 -13.50 -11.69 -32.40
C GLU A 189 -12.91 -12.73 -33.39
N ARG A 190 -13.80 -13.53 -33.97
CA ARG A 190 -13.46 -14.59 -34.94
C ARG A 190 -12.91 -14.01 -36.23
#